data_AF-A0A945QDW8-F1
#
_entry.id   AF-A0A945QDW8-F1
#
_cell.length_a   1.000
_cell.length_b   1.000
_cell.length_c   1.000
_cell.angle_alpha   90.00
_cell.angle_beta   90.00
_cell.angle_gamma   90.00
#
_symmetry.space_group_name_H-M   'P 1'
#
loop_
_entity.id
_entity.type
_entity.pdbx_description
1 polymer ?
#
loop_
_entity_poly.entity_id
_entity_poly.type
_entity_poly.pdbx_seq_one_letter_code
_entity_poly.pdbx_strand_id
1 'polypeptide(L)'
;KAVEGSDGHYEIDKLAAVAVLERRDSWDDSYPADHRLDGWGFAIYKPDGSLKPNKLDCVGCHAALGDQDFLFTHQQLVDFVKSD
;
A
#
# COMPACT_ATOMS: atom_id res chain seq x y z
N LYS A 1 14.67 -6.16 -10.57
CA LYS A 1 15.99 -5.50 -10.42
C LYS A 1 15.80 -4.10 -10.98
N ALA A 2 16.41 -3.06 -10.40
CA ALA A 2 16.32 -1.73 -10.99
C ALA A 2 16.90 -1.76 -12.42
N VAL A 3 16.43 -0.87 -13.29
CA VAL A 3 16.91 -0.73 -14.67
C VAL A 3 17.74 0.54 -14.75
N GLU A 4 19.00 0.37 -15.07
CA GLU A 4 20.03 1.39 -15.18
C GLU A 4 19.95 2.05 -16.55
N GLY A 5 19.75 3.36 -16.54
CA GLY A 5 19.73 4.22 -17.71
C GLY A 5 21.12 4.53 -18.23
N SER A 6 21.16 5.03 -19.46
CA SER A 6 22.42 5.38 -20.15
C SER A 6 23.19 6.52 -19.50
N ASP A 7 22.53 7.31 -18.66
CA ASP A 7 23.08 8.43 -17.88
C ASP A 7 23.54 8.03 -16.46
N GLY A 8 23.40 6.75 -16.10
CA GLY A 8 23.74 6.23 -14.77
C GLY A 8 22.65 6.41 -13.71
N HIS A 9 21.48 6.96 -14.07
CA HIS A 9 20.30 7.01 -13.21
C HIS A 9 19.40 5.79 -13.43
N TYR A 10 18.48 5.51 -12.51
CA TYR A 10 17.49 4.45 -12.72
C TYR A 10 16.34 4.93 -13.60
N GLU A 11 15.94 4.10 -14.55
CA GLU A 11 14.78 4.30 -15.42
C GLU A 11 13.57 3.48 -14.94
N ILE A 12 12.37 3.95 -15.29
CA ILE A 12 11.12 3.25 -15.00
C ILE A 12 11.01 2.02 -15.91
N ASP A 13 10.96 0.84 -15.30
CA ASP A 13 10.63 -0.43 -15.98
C ASP A 13 9.10 -0.66 -16.01
N LYS A 14 8.68 -1.83 -16.47
CA LYS A 14 7.30 -2.30 -16.48
C LYS A 14 6.71 -2.32 -15.07
N LEU A 15 5.41 -2.01 -14.99
CA LEU A 15 4.64 -2.13 -13.76
C LEU A 15 4.72 -3.56 -13.22
N ALA A 16 5.20 -3.73 -11.99
CA ALA A 16 5.39 -5.04 -11.38
C ALA A 16 4.20 -5.48 -10.51
N ALA A 17 3.52 -4.51 -9.88
CA ALA A 17 2.37 -4.72 -9.01
C ALA A 17 1.76 -3.37 -8.59
N VAL A 18 0.54 -3.42 -8.07
CA VAL A 18 -0.14 -2.31 -7.38
C VAL A 18 -0.46 -2.77 -5.96
N ALA A 19 0.06 -2.06 -4.95
CA ALA A 19 -0.35 -2.25 -3.56
C ALA A 19 -1.54 -1.35 -3.25
N VAL A 20 -2.51 -1.87 -2.52
CA VAL A 20 -3.76 -1.19 -2.18
C VAL A 20 -3.98 -1.29 -0.68
N LEU A 21 -4.34 -0.15 -0.09
CA LEU A 21 -4.87 -0.04 1.26
C LEU A 21 -6.30 0.46 1.13
N GLU A 22 -7.25 -0.30 1.67
CA GLU A 22 -8.66 0.06 1.70
C GLU A 22 -9.15 0.12 3.14
N ARG A 23 -9.96 1.10 3.49
CA ARG A 23 -10.60 1.18 4.82
C ARG A 23 -12.07 0.81 4.69
N ARG A 24 -12.56 -0.05 5.60
CA ARG A 24 -13.97 -0.44 5.71
C ARG A 24 -14.40 -0.45 7.18
N ASP A 25 -15.69 -0.26 7.41
CA ASP A 25 -16.30 -0.43 8.73
C ASP A 25 -16.22 -1.90 9.20
N SER A 26 -16.32 -2.83 8.25
CA SER A 26 -16.15 -4.26 8.51
C SER A 26 -15.61 -5.00 7.28
N TRP A 27 -14.88 -6.07 7.55
CA TRP A 27 -14.32 -6.97 6.55
C TRP A 27 -14.94 -8.36 6.72
N ASP A 28 -15.48 -8.93 5.65
CA ASP A 28 -16.08 -10.26 5.65
C ASP A 28 -15.06 -11.35 6.00
N ASP A 29 -15.49 -12.52 6.48
CA ASP A 29 -14.57 -13.58 6.94
C ASP A 29 -13.66 -14.16 5.83
N SER A 30 -13.91 -13.87 4.55
CA SER A 30 -13.08 -14.33 3.45
C SER A 30 -11.79 -13.54 3.29
N TYR A 31 -11.72 -12.32 3.83
CA TYR A 31 -10.49 -11.54 3.82
C TYR A 31 -9.55 -11.98 4.96
N PRO A 32 -8.25 -12.21 4.76
CA PRO A 32 -7.40 -12.70 5.85
C PRO A 32 -7.25 -11.68 7.00
N ALA A 33 -7.32 -12.12 8.26
CA ALA A 33 -7.24 -11.23 9.43
C ALA A 33 -5.83 -10.64 9.64
N ASP A 34 -4.80 -11.39 9.25
CA ASP A 34 -3.40 -10.96 9.20
C ASP A 34 -3.12 -9.93 8.12
N HIS A 35 -4.08 -9.69 7.22
CA HIS A 35 -4.02 -8.63 6.21
C HIS A 35 -4.84 -7.40 6.61
N ARG A 36 -5.20 -7.27 7.89
CA ARG A 36 -6.03 -6.16 8.39
C ARG A 36 -5.39 -5.48 9.58
N LEU A 37 -5.69 -4.20 9.73
CA LEU A 37 -5.34 -3.41 10.91
C LEU A 37 -6.35 -2.27 11.09
N ASP A 38 -7.09 -2.27 12.18
CA ASP A 38 -8.01 -1.17 12.57
C ASP A 38 -8.92 -0.65 11.43
N GLY A 39 -9.57 -1.58 10.73
CA GLY A 39 -10.46 -1.28 9.59
C GLY A 39 -9.75 -1.15 8.24
N TRP A 40 -8.42 -1.02 8.21
CA TRP A 40 -7.64 -1.10 6.98
C TRP A 40 -7.40 -2.54 6.55
N GLY A 41 -7.47 -2.79 5.24
CA GLY A 41 -7.08 -4.03 4.57
C GLY A 41 -5.96 -3.79 3.57
N PHE A 42 -4.97 -4.69 3.54
CA PHE A 42 -3.76 -4.60 2.74
C PHE A 42 -3.72 -5.69 1.66
N ALA A 43 -3.66 -5.30 0.40
CA ALA A 43 -3.56 -6.23 -0.72
C ALA A 43 -2.53 -5.78 -1.76
N ILE A 44 -2.00 -6.73 -2.52
CA ILE A 44 -1.13 -6.45 -3.66
C ILE A 44 -1.69 -7.19 -4.86
N TYR A 45 -1.79 -6.50 -5.99
CA TYR A 45 -2.29 -7.04 -7.25
C TYR A 45 -1.18 -7.01 -8.29
N LYS A 46 -1.19 -7.98 -9.19
CA LYS A 46 -0.38 -7.94 -10.41
C LYS A 46 -0.98 -6.90 -11.39
N PRO A 47 -0.23 -6.52 -12.45
CA PRO A 47 -0.75 -5.59 -13.45
C PRO A 47 -2.03 -6.06 -14.15
N ASP A 48 -2.28 -7.37 -14.18
CA ASP A 48 -3.51 -7.96 -14.72
C ASP A 48 -4.70 -7.92 -13.74
N GLY A 49 -4.53 -7.34 -12.55
CA GLY A 49 -5.55 -7.26 -11.50
C GLY A 49 -5.69 -8.53 -10.66
N SER A 50 -4.98 -9.61 -10.96
CA SER A 50 -5.00 -10.82 -10.12
C SER A 50 -4.27 -10.59 -8.80
N LEU A 51 -4.77 -11.21 -7.73
CA LEU A 51 -4.12 -11.13 -6.41
C LEU A 51 -2.69 -11.69 -6.50
N LYS A 52 -1.74 -10.92 -5.97
CA LYS A 52 -0.36 -11.34 -5.79
C LYS A 52 -0.20 -11.92 -4.38
N PRO A 53 0.43 -13.10 -4.20
CA PRO A 53 0.63 -13.67 -2.87
C PRO A 53 1.32 -12.67 -1.94
N ASN A 54 0.73 -12.42 -0.79
CA ASN A 54 1.29 -11.53 0.20
C ASN A 54 2.43 -12.24 0.94
N LYS A 55 3.66 -11.96 0.52
CA LYS A 55 4.88 -12.49 1.17
C LYS A 55 5.55 -11.45 2.09
N LEU A 56 4.94 -10.27 2.20
CA LEU A 56 5.47 -9.13 2.94
C LEU A 56 4.63 -8.93 4.19
N ASP A 57 5.26 -8.46 5.26
CA ASP A 57 4.55 -8.09 6.48
C ASP A 57 4.02 -6.64 6.36
N CYS A 58 2.92 -6.48 5.64
CA CYS A 58 2.28 -5.19 5.41
C CYS A 58 1.82 -4.57 6.74
N VAL A 59 1.15 -5.36 7.57
CA VAL A 59 0.56 -4.92 8.85
C VAL A 59 1.66 -4.51 9.83
N GLY A 60 2.74 -5.29 9.98
CA GLY A 60 3.81 -4.98 10.91
C GLY A 60 4.52 -3.67 10.60
N CYS A 61 4.78 -3.37 9.33
CA CYS A 61 5.41 -2.10 8.93
C CYS A 61 4.46 -0.90 9.16
N HIS A 62 3.19 -1.04 8.81
CA HIS A 62 2.21 0.04 8.91
C HIS A 62 1.70 0.27 10.34
N ALA A 63 1.77 -0.70 11.24
CA ALA A 63 1.30 -0.57 12.62
C ALA A 63 2.00 0.53 13.42
N ALA A 64 3.28 0.81 13.10
CA ALA A 64 4.01 1.91 13.73
C ALA A 64 3.46 3.32 13.37
N LEU A 65 2.59 3.42 12.37
CA LEU A 65 1.99 4.66 11.89
C LEU A 65 0.57 4.88 12.43
N GLY A 66 0.21 4.30 13.59
CA GLY A 66 -1.13 4.45 14.17
C GLY A 66 -1.59 5.90 14.34
N ASP A 67 -0.68 6.81 14.70
CA ASP A 67 -0.97 8.26 14.83
C ASP A 67 -1.20 8.96 13.47
N GLN A 68 -1.01 8.25 12.37
CA GLN A 68 -1.17 8.73 10.99
C GLN A 68 -2.17 7.88 10.19
N ASP A 69 -3.16 7.29 10.87
CA ASP A 69 -4.16 6.38 10.26
C ASP A 69 -3.51 5.31 9.37
N PHE A 70 -2.33 4.83 9.77
CA PHE A 70 -1.53 3.81 9.08
C PHE A 70 -1.04 4.21 7.67
N LEU A 71 -1.12 5.48 7.27
CA LEU A 71 -0.68 5.98 5.96
C LEU A 71 0.54 6.89 6.07
N PHE A 72 1.57 6.62 5.28
CA PHE A 72 2.74 7.50 5.17
C PHE A 72 2.41 8.90 4.62
N THR A 73 1.32 9.01 3.86
CA THR A 73 0.87 10.25 3.22
C THR A 73 -0.23 10.98 3.99
N HIS A 74 -0.62 10.51 5.18
CA HIS A 74 -1.77 11.07 5.92
C HIS A 74 -1.66 12.58 6.11
N GLN A 75 -0.54 13.08 6.64
CA GLN A 75 -0.38 14.52 6.86
C GLN A 75 -0.39 15.31 5.54
N GLN A 76 0.19 14.76 4.48
CA GLN A 76 0.19 15.41 3.15
C GLN A 76 -1.24 15.56 2.61
N LEU A 77 -2.10 14.55 2.81
CA LEU A 77 -3.51 14.60 2.43
C LEU A 77 -4.29 15.63 3.26
N VAL A 78 -4.05 15.66 4.58
CA VAL A 78 -4.65 16.65 5.48
C VAL A 78 -4.27 18.08 5.05
N ASP A 79 -3.01 18.30 4.73
CA ASP A 79 -2.51 19.61 4.31
C ASP A 79 -3.11 20.03 2.96
N PHE A 80 -3.18 19.09 2.00
CA PHE A 80 -3.80 19.31 0.69
C PHE A 80 -5.25 19.77 0.81
N VAL A 81 -6.06 19.11 1.65
CA VAL A 81 -7.48 19.46 1.83
C VAL A 81 -7.67 20.80 2.56
N LYS A 82 -6.73 21.19 3.44
CA LYS A 82 -6.80 22.48 4.17
C LYS A 82 -6.34 23.68 3.34
N SER A 83 -5.60 23.45 2.26
CA SER A 83 -5.13 24.51 1.36
C SER A 83 -6.16 24.91 0.30
N ASP A 84 -7.22 24.12 0.13
CA ASP A 84 -8.39 24.43 -0.70
C ASP A 84 -9.48 25.19 0.09
#